data_AF-A0A401UZR2-F1
#
_entry.id   AF-A0A401UZR2-F1
#
_cell.length_a   1.000
_cell.length_b   1.000
_cell.length_c   1.000
_cell.angle_alpha   90.00
_cell.angle_beta   90.00
_cell.angle_gamma   90.00
#
_symmetry.space_group_name_H-M   'P 1'
#
loop_
_entity.id
_entity.type
_entity.pdbx_description
1 polymer ?
#
loop_
_entity_poly.entity_id
_entity_poly.type
_entity_poly.pdbx_seq_one_letter_code
_entity_poly.pdbx_strand_id
1 'polypeptide(L)'
;MSDNDLTARVRWAVVDANAFGRGKVQLDQVEGLANELKGADVEVVIPEVVLWEWAQHAHADLAAHYDSLRASTKTLRGSRIAGAFPAVVDRFNVPEVTVEQVLEHLTRLLSGLDNVSVLPATPVAALAGLRAQVLMQGPGERKSGVKTGAADMAWVHDALALAEHDSTRLVLLTADSDVDAAIAHLGLQLPVRYARRNELVAALRGLVPAPASELALNLARHVAANLPASIGSIGRAGKLDDLAAVIDDTLLEFLTSELVLAASVTEITGIAAVGDLKTTRPSDGPVGSLVTASLTLIANISATVWHPLPDEHEHLASRQFDDVAIEVPVSGYLVESDVQELRAAAPARFSGYLPRYDSISEGKDALAIALAAAPGFPDSGWWRELLDDSIPPDAPEGLEGLDWTRNDLMDTEQRWEIAFVVHGHGAPVIIEADRYELVRMKRSQIFSVRGHFGTREVDGPTAVAAAIVGWLLAP
;
A
#
# COMPACT_ATOMS: atom_id res chain seq x y z
N MET A 1 11.37 -3.85 18.45
CA MET A 1 11.23 -2.94 17.30
C MET A 1 9.91 -3.27 16.64
N SER A 2 9.07 -2.27 16.37
CA SER A 2 7.88 -2.45 15.54
C SER A 2 8.32 -2.70 14.09
N ASP A 3 7.51 -3.41 13.29
CA ASP A 3 7.82 -3.68 11.88
C ASP A 3 8.13 -2.40 11.08
N ASN A 4 7.50 -1.27 11.44
CA ASN A 4 7.72 0.04 10.81
C ASN A 4 9.15 0.59 11.00
N ASP A 5 9.84 0.26 12.09
CA ASP A 5 11.19 0.77 12.40
C ASP A 5 12.28 -0.04 11.69
N LEU A 6 12.00 -1.32 11.39
CA LEU A 6 12.86 -2.18 10.58
C LEU A 6 12.81 -1.81 9.10
N THR A 7 11.63 -1.48 8.58
CA THR A 7 11.46 -1.25 7.15
C THR A 7 12.03 0.10 6.70
N ALA A 8 12.05 1.14 7.54
CA ALA A 8 12.63 2.46 7.22
C ALA A 8 14.15 2.44 6.94
N ARG A 9 14.84 1.34 7.27
CA ARG A 9 16.30 1.18 7.09
C ARG A 9 16.67 0.39 5.84
N VAL A 10 15.70 -0.18 5.13
CA VAL A 10 15.94 -1.00 3.94
C VAL A 10 16.53 -0.15 2.82
N ARG A 11 17.60 -0.64 2.20
CA ARG A 11 18.29 -0.01 1.07
C ARG A 11 18.36 -0.93 -0.15
N TRP A 12 18.27 -2.24 0.06
CA TRP A 12 18.42 -3.22 -1.03
C TRP A 12 17.34 -4.29 -0.99
N ALA A 13 16.77 -4.57 -2.15
CA ALA A 13 15.94 -5.75 -2.41
C ALA A 13 16.74 -6.74 -3.25
N VAL A 14 17.18 -7.84 -2.65
CA VAL A 14 18.01 -8.85 -3.33
C VAL A 14 17.12 -9.90 -3.96
N VAL A 15 17.31 -10.16 -5.25
CA VAL A 15 16.46 -11.04 -6.06
C VAL A 15 17.12 -12.39 -6.25
N ASP A 16 16.38 -13.45 -5.91
CA ASP A 16 16.77 -14.83 -6.18
C ASP A 16 16.30 -15.29 -7.57
N ALA A 17 16.91 -16.34 -8.11
CA ALA A 17 16.59 -16.91 -9.42
C ALA A 17 15.12 -17.36 -9.51
N ASN A 18 14.56 -17.82 -8.39
CA ASN A 18 13.18 -18.32 -8.31
C ASN A 18 12.13 -17.23 -8.04
N ALA A 19 12.54 -15.99 -7.80
CA ALA A 19 11.65 -14.87 -7.43
C ALA A 19 10.46 -14.65 -8.40
N PHE A 20 10.68 -14.85 -9.69
CA PHE A 20 9.69 -14.61 -10.74
C PHE A 20 9.09 -15.90 -11.32
N GLY A 21 9.42 -17.06 -10.74
CA GLY A 21 8.87 -18.37 -11.08
C GLY A 21 9.71 -19.18 -12.08
N ARG A 22 9.82 -20.49 -11.80
CA ARG A 22 10.50 -21.52 -12.63
C ARG A 22 11.98 -21.24 -12.95
N GLY A 23 12.67 -20.40 -12.18
CA GLY A 23 14.09 -20.10 -12.40
C GLY A 23 14.40 -19.31 -13.68
N LYS A 24 13.39 -18.72 -14.33
CA LYS A 24 13.54 -18.04 -15.62
C LYS A 24 13.66 -16.53 -15.43
N VAL A 25 14.56 -15.91 -16.20
CA VAL A 25 14.67 -14.46 -16.26
C VAL A 25 13.39 -13.84 -16.83
N GLN A 26 12.91 -12.79 -16.17
CA GLN A 26 11.80 -11.97 -16.63
C GLN A 26 12.19 -10.50 -16.46
N LEU A 27 12.85 -9.95 -17.48
CA LEU A 27 13.41 -8.60 -17.43
C LEU A 27 12.34 -7.54 -17.13
N ASP A 28 11.15 -7.67 -17.72
CA ASP A 28 10.02 -6.77 -17.44
C ASP A 28 9.60 -6.79 -15.96
N GLN A 29 9.75 -7.93 -15.27
CA GLN A 29 9.47 -8.02 -13.84
C GLN A 29 10.56 -7.38 -12.99
N VAL A 30 11.83 -7.50 -13.41
CA VAL A 30 12.96 -6.82 -12.77
C VAL A 30 12.83 -5.30 -12.92
N GLU A 31 12.63 -4.82 -14.15
CA GLU A 31 12.43 -3.39 -14.44
C GLU A 31 11.21 -2.85 -13.72
N GLY A 32 10.09 -3.58 -13.75
CA GLY A 32 8.89 -3.21 -13.01
C GLY A 32 9.14 -3.10 -11.50
N LEU A 33 9.85 -4.06 -10.90
CA LEU A 33 10.22 -4.01 -9.49
C LEU A 33 11.13 -2.82 -9.18
N ALA A 34 12.16 -2.59 -10.00
CA ALA A 34 13.10 -1.49 -9.81
C ALA A 34 12.42 -0.12 -9.87
N ASN A 35 11.52 0.08 -10.82
CA ASN A 35 10.71 1.29 -10.93
C ASN A 35 9.78 1.48 -9.73
N GLU A 36 9.20 0.40 -9.21
CA GLU A 36 8.32 0.45 -8.03
C GLU A 36 9.07 0.78 -6.74
N LEU A 37 10.32 0.31 -6.60
CA LEU A 37 11.13 0.51 -5.40
C LEU A 37 11.98 1.79 -5.45
N LYS A 38 12.16 2.39 -6.63
CA LYS A 38 12.91 3.64 -6.80
C LYS A 38 12.38 4.77 -5.94
N GLY A 39 11.05 4.87 -5.79
CA GLY A 39 10.42 5.88 -4.92
C GLY A 39 10.80 5.74 -3.45
N ALA A 40 11.18 4.53 -3.02
CA ALA A 40 11.57 4.22 -1.64
C ALA A 40 13.07 4.34 -1.38
N ASP A 41 13.85 4.77 -2.38
CA ASP A 41 15.32 4.71 -2.32
C ASP A 41 15.82 3.30 -1.97
N VAL A 42 15.12 2.29 -2.51
CA VAL A 42 15.50 0.88 -2.40
C VAL A 42 15.95 0.37 -3.77
N GLU A 43 17.20 -0.03 -3.84
CA GLU A 43 17.85 -0.55 -5.04
C GLU A 43 17.54 -2.05 -5.23
N VAL A 44 17.25 -2.45 -6.46
CA VAL A 44 17.09 -3.87 -6.80
C VAL A 44 18.46 -4.45 -7.13
N VAL A 45 18.84 -5.49 -6.40
CA VAL A 45 20.17 -6.10 -6.52
C VAL A 45 20.01 -7.53 -7.02
N ILE A 46 20.73 -7.86 -8.10
CA ILE A 46 20.75 -9.19 -8.69
C ILE A 46 22.13 -9.81 -8.45
N PRO A 47 22.24 -10.85 -7.62
CA PRO A 47 23.51 -11.55 -7.46
C PRO A 47 24.02 -12.12 -8.78
N GLU A 48 25.32 -12.04 -9.02
CA GLU A 48 25.94 -12.55 -10.23
C GLU A 48 25.71 -14.06 -10.42
N VAL A 49 25.65 -14.83 -9.33
CA VAL A 49 25.33 -16.26 -9.36
C VAL A 49 23.91 -16.52 -9.88
N VAL A 50 22.94 -15.68 -9.49
CA VAL A 50 21.56 -15.75 -10.01
C VAL A 50 21.53 -15.45 -11.50
N LEU A 51 22.36 -14.49 -11.95
CA LEU A 51 22.51 -14.18 -13.36
C LEU A 51 23.08 -15.36 -14.17
N TRP A 52 24.03 -16.12 -13.60
CA TRP A 52 24.53 -17.35 -14.23
C TRP A 52 23.44 -18.41 -14.39
N GLU A 53 22.59 -18.60 -13.39
CA GLU A 53 21.46 -19.53 -13.46
C GLU A 53 20.45 -19.13 -14.53
N TRP A 54 20.09 -17.85 -14.57
CA TRP A 54 19.21 -17.31 -15.60
C TRP A 54 19.80 -17.47 -17.01
N ALA A 55 21.09 -17.22 -17.20
CA ALA A 55 21.76 -17.41 -18.48
C ALA A 55 21.72 -18.89 -18.91
N GLN A 56 21.97 -19.82 -17.99
CA GLN A 56 21.90 -21.26 -18.23
C GLN A 56 20.48 -21.69 -18.64
N HIS A 57 19.46 -21.21 -17.94
CA HIS A 57 18.06 -21.51 -18.25
C HIS A 57 17.63 -20.92 -19.60
N ALA A 58 17.96 -19.67 -19.88
CA ALA A 58 17.65 -19.02 -21.15
C ALA A 58 18.34 -19.70 -22.33
N HIS A 59 19.61 -20.11 -22.17
CA HIS A 59 20.32 -20.90 -23.16
C HIS A 59 19.65 -22.26 -23.42
N ALA A 60 19.23 -22.97 -22.36
CA ALA A 60 18.54 -24.25 -22.50
C ALA A 60 17.19 -24.12 -23.24
N ASP A 61 16.41 -23.07 -22.93
CA ASP A 61 15.16 -22.76 -23.64
C ASP A 61 15.41 -22.45 -25.12
N LEU A 62 16.45 -21.67 -25.42
CA LEU A 62 16.85 -21.32 -26.79
C LEU A 62 17.26 -22.57 -27.58
N ALA A 63 18.06 -23.45 -26.99
CA ALA A 63 18.46 -24.72 -27.59
C ALA A 63 17.24 -25.61 -27.89
N ALA A 64 16.31 -25.75 -26.93
CA ALA A 64 15.08 -26.52 -27.10
C ALA A 64 14.17 -25.94 -28.20
N HIS A 65 14.07 -24.61 -28.30
CA HIS A 65 13.34 -23.94 -29.37
C HIS A 65 13.95 -24.27 -30.75
N TYR A 66 15.27 -24.19 -30.87
CA TYR A 66 15.97 -24.51 -32.11
C TYR A 66 15.85 -25.98 -32.52
N ASP A 67 15.88 -26.91 -31.57
CA ASP A 67 15.64 -28.32 -31.87
C ASP A 67 14.20 -28.60 -32.31
N SER A 68 13.22 -27.89 -31.74
CA SER A 68 11.82 -27.95 -32.19
C SER A 68 11.65 -27.43 -33.63
N LEU A 69 12.34 -26.33 -33.98
CA LEU A 69 12.35 -25.82 -35.35
C LEU A 69 12.99 -26.80 -36.33
N ARG A 70 14.11 -27.44 -35.95
CA ARG A 70 14.77 -28.49 -36.74
C ARG A 70 13.85 -29.69 -36.95
N ALA A 71 13.17 -30.15 -35.90
CA ALA A 71 12.23 -31.27 -35.98
C ALA A 71 11.03 -30.94 -36.89
N SER A 72 10.44 -29.75 -36.73
CA SER A 72 9.32 -29.28 -37.56
C SER A 72 9.70 -29.17 -39.03
N THR A 73 10.89 -28.60 -39.31
CA THR A 73 11.45 -28.51 -40.65
C THR A 73 11.65 -29.89 -41.28
N LYS A 74 12.15 -30.86 -40.51
CA LYS A 74 12.32 -32.25 -40.97
C LYS A 74 10.98 -32.91 -41.30
N THR A 75 9.96 -32.71 -40.47
CA THR A 75 8.61 -33.26 -40.68
C THR A 75 7.95 -32.68 -41.94
N LEU A 76 8.04 -31.37 -42.15
CA LEU A 76 7.51 -30.71 -43.35
C LEU A 76 8.19 -31.18 -44.65
N ARG A 77 9.48 -31.52 -44.59
CA ARG A 77 10.17 -32.16 -45.73
C ARG A 77 9.69 -33.60 -45.95
N GLY A 78 9.48 -34.35 -44.87
CA GLY A 78 9.04 -35.74 -44.92
C GLY A 78 7.64 -35.92 -45.49
N SER A 79 6.76 -34.93 -45.34
CA SER A 79 5.35 -35.02 -45.75
C SER A 79 5.11 -34.91 -47.26
N ARG A 80 6.11 -34.53 -48.08
CA ARG A 80 6.06 -34.47 -49.56
C ARG A 80 4.77 -33.84 -50.13
N ILE A 81 4.22 -32.83 -49.44
CA ILE A 81 2.96 -32.19 -49.85
C ILE A 81 3.18 -31.48 -51.19
N ALA A 82 2.43 -31.88 -52.22
CA ALA A 82 2.49 -31.28 -53.55
C ALA A 82 1.75 -29.93 -53.56
N GLY A 83 2.46 -28.84 -53.84
CA GLY A 83 1.93 -27.48 -53.87
C GLY A 83 3.03 -26.47 -53.65
N ALA A 84 2.86 -25.24 -54.15
CA ALA A 84 3.83 -24.15 -54.11
C ALA A 84 4.05 -23.60 -52.68
N PHE A 85 4.61 -24.43 -51.80
CA PHE A 85 5.14 -23.95 -50.53
C PHE A 85 6.45 -23.20 -50.77
N PRO A 86 6.74 -22.12 -50.02
CA PRO A 86 8.03 -21.46 -50.06
C PRO A 86 9.14 -22.50 -49.87
N ALA A 87 10.20 -22.41 -50.67
CA ALA A 87 11.34 -23.32 -50.58
C ALA A 87 11.87 -23.36 -49.15
N VAL A 88 11.60 -24.45 -48.44
CA VAL A 88 12.10 -24.67 -47.08
C VAL A 88 13.61 -24.83 -47.18
N VAL A 89 14.36 -23.79 -46.82
CA VAL A 89 15.82 -23.68 -46.95
C VAL A 89 16.51 -24.99 -46.55
N ASP A 90 17.36 -25.56 -47.41
CA ASP A 90 17.91 -26.92 -47.27
C ASP A 90 18.69 -27.16 -45.97
N ARG A 91 19.21 -26.10 -45.36
CA ARG A 91 19.85 -26.12 -44.03
C ARG A 91 19.37 -24.91 -43.24
N PHE A 92 18.52 -25.15 -42.23
CA PHE A 92 18.25 -24.14 -41.21
C PHE A 92 19.50 -24.06 -40.33
N ASN A 93 20.43 -23.17 -40.71
CA ASN A 93 21.68 -22.98 -39.99
C ASN A 93 21.42 -22.06 -38.81
N VAL A 94 21.07 -22.68 -37.69
CA VAL A 94 20.85 -21.99 -36.43
C VAL A 94 22.21 -21.48 -35.91
N PRO A 95 22.34 -20.20 -35.55
CA PRO A 95 23.54 -19.71 -34.86
C PRO A 95 23.80 -20.52 -33.59
N GLU A 96 25.05 -20.97 -33.40
CA GLU A 96 25.47 -21.54 -32.11
C GLU A 96 25.63 -20.39 -31.12
N VAL A 97 24.72 -20.31 -30.15
CA VAL A 97 24.74 -19.29 -29.09
C VAL A 97 25.24 -19.98 -27.83
N THR A 98 26.33 -19.50 -27.23
CA THR A 98 26.87 -20.08 -25.98
C THR A 98 26.21 -19.46 -24.74
N VAL A 99 26.33 -20.12 -23.59
CA VAL A 99 25.83 -19.58 -22.31
C VAL A 99 26.50 -18.25 -21.98
N GLU A 100 27.80 -18.10 -22.28
CA GLU A 100 28.55 -16.86 -22.06
C GLU A 100 28.02 -15.71 -22.90
N GLN A 101 27.58 -15.96 -24.14
CA GLN A 101 26.95 -14.93 -24.97
C GLN A 101 25.59 -14.50 -24.44
N VAL A 102 24.81 -15.45 -23.89
CA VAL A 102 23.54 -15.15 -23.21
C VAL A 102 23.81 -14.34 -21.95
N LEU A 103 24.80 -14.74 -21.15
CA LEU A 103 25.21 -14.03 -19.94
C LEU A 103 25.62 -12.59 -20.26
N GLU A 104 26.52 -12.38 -21.22
CA GLU A 104 26.97 -11.04 -21.62
C GLU A 104 25.79 -10.17 -22.10
N HIS A 105 24.85 -10.77 -22.84
CA HIS A 105 23.65 -10.06 -23.27
C HIS A 105 22.75 -9.66 -22.09
N LEU A 106 22.48 -10.58 -21.16
CA LEU A 106 21.68 -10.30 -19.96
C LEU A 106 22.34 -9.26 -19.06
N THR A 107 23.66 -9.37 -18.82
CA THR A 107 24.42 -8.35 -18.07
C THR A 107 24.24 -6.98 -18.68
N ARG A 108 24.37 -6.84 -20.01
CA ARG A 108 24.22 -5.56 -20.71
C ARG A 108 22.81 -4.99 -20.57
N LEU A 109 21.79 -5.83 -20.63
CA LEU A 109 20.40 -5.40 -20.45
C LEU A 109 20.17 -4.90 -19.03
N LEU A 110 20.61 -5.65 -18.02
CA LEU A 110 20.48 -5.25 -16.61
C LEU A 110 21.26 -3.97 -16.28
N SER A 111 22.47 -3.80 -16.82
CA SER A 111 23.25 -2.56 -16.65
C SER A 111 22.61 -1.33 -17.32
N GLY A 112 21.65 -1.54 -18.22
CA GLY A 112 20.88 -0.46 -18.84
C GLY A 112 19.62 -0.07 -18.06
N LEU A 113 19.25 -0.84 -17.03
CA LEU A 113 18.09 -0.54 -16.19
C LEU A 113 18.47 0.43 -15.08
N ASP A 114 17.59 1.39 -14.83
CA ASP A 114 17.74 2.33 -13.72
C ASP A 114 17.34 1.66 -12.39
N ASN A 115 17.98 2.04 -11.28
CA ASN A 115 17.76 1.45 -9.95
C ASN A 115 17.98 -0.08 -9.86
N VAL A 116 18.81 -0.64 -10.73
CA VAL A 116 19.22 -2.05 -10.71
C VAL A 116 20.74 -2.15 -10.70
N SER A 117 21.28 -3.02 -9.86
CA SER A 117 22.69 -3.41 -9.92
C SER A 117 22.89 -4.92 -9.90
N VAL A 118 24.01 -5.35 -10.48
CA VAL A 118 24.49 -6.72 -10.37
C VAL A 118 25.51 -6.77 -9.24
N LEU A 119 25.26 -7.61 -8.24
CA LEU A 119 26.18 -7.83 -7.13
C LEU A 119 27.23 -8.88 -7.53
N PRO A 120 28.51 -8.51 -7.68
CA PRO A 120 29.54 -9.43 -8.13
C PRO A 120 29.78 -10.58 -7.13
N ALA A 121 30.03 -11.77 -7.65
CA ALA A 121 30.37 -12.93 -6.83
C ALA A 121 31.76 -12.77 -6.22
N THR A 122 31.88 -12.83 -4.90
CA THR A 122 33.20 -12.71 -4.25
C THR A 122 33.89 -14.08 -4.10
N PRO A 123 35.24 -14.12 -4.06
CA PRO A 123 35.97 -15.36 -3.78
C PRO A 123 35.58 -16.01 -2.45
N VAL A 124 35.19 -15.21 -1.46
CA VAL A 124 34.79 -15.68 -0.12
C VAL A 124 33.44 -16.38 -0.20
N ALA A 125 32.45 -15.76 -0.84
CA ALA A 125 31.14 -16.36 -1.06
C ALA A 125 31.21 -17.61 -1.95
N ALA A 126 32.00 -17.57 -3.02
CA ALA A 126 32.22 -18.74 -3.88
C ALA A 126 32.82 -19.93 -3.10
N LEU A 127 33.79 -19.68 -2.20
CA LEU A 127 34.35 -20.71 -1.33
C LEU A 127 33.30 -21.22 -0.33
N ALA A 128 32.46 -20.34 0.23
CA ALA A 128 31.37 -20.73 1.11
C ALA A 128 30.36 -21.65 0.39
N GLY A 129 29.97 -21.29 -0.84
CA GLY A 129 29.12 -22.12 -1.70
C GLY A 129 29.71 -23.49 -1.99
N LEU A 130 30.99 -23.56 -2.39
CA LEU A 130 31.69 -24.82 -2.61
C LEU A 130 31.72 -25.70 -1.35
N ARG A 131 31.98 -25.11 -0.17
CA ARG A 131 31.96 -25.84 1.10
C ARG A 131 30.56 -26.36 1.41
N ALA A 132 29.53 -25.54 1.26
CA ALA A 132 28.14 -25.94 1.48
C ALA A 132 27.79 -27.17 0.63
N GLN A 133 28.07 -27.15 -0.67
CA GLN A 133 27.76 -28.26 -1.57
C GLN A 133 28.64 -29.50 -1.32
N VAL A 134 29.96 -29.34 -1.18
CA VAL A 134 30.88 -30.49 -1.02
C VAL A 134 30.67 -31.18 0.32
N LEU A 135 30.59 -30.40 1.40
CA LEU A 135 30.46 -30.89 2.77
C LEU A 135 29.00 -31.14 3.17
N MET A 136 28.03 -30.72 2.35
CA MET A 136 26.58 -30.80 2.62
C MET A 136 26.22 -30.07 3.93
N GLN A 137 26.56 -28.78 3.99
CA GLN A 137 26.35 -27.90 5.14
C GLN A 137 25.46 -26.71 4.75
N GLY A 138 24.71 -26.16 5.71
CA GLY A 138 23.76 -25.07 5.45
C GLY A 138 22.67 -25.50 4.46
N PRO A 139 22.53 -24.85 3.28
CA PRO A 139 21.59 -25.26 2.23
C PRO A 139 22.09 -26.48 1.44
N GLY A 140 23.29 -27.00 1.76
CA GLY A 140 23.89 -28.14 1.06
C GLY A 140 23.14 -29.44 1.29
N GLU A 141 22.54 -30.00 0.23
CA GLU A 141 21.79 -31.26 0.29
C GLU A 141 21.99 -32.14 -0.95
N ARG A 142 21.30 -33.28 -1.01
CA ARG A 142 21.33 -34.20 -2.17
C ARG A 142 19.94 -34.31 -2.82
N LYS A 143 19.70 -33.56 -3.89
CA LYS A 143 18.49 -33.64 -4.73
C LYS A 143 18.72 -34.61 -5.90
N SER A 144 17.90 -35.66 -5.99
CA SER A 144 17.98 -36.68 -7.07
C SER A 144 19.38 -37.28 -7.30
N GLY A 145 20.15 -37.47 -6.22
CA GLY A 145 21.50 -38.01 -6.30
C GLY A 145 22.60 -36.97 -6.57
N VAL A 146 22.25 -35.71 -6.88
CA VAL A 146 23.16 -34.60 -7.14
C VAL A 146 23.28 -33.72 -5.89
N LYS A 147 24.51 -33.31 -5.54
CA LYS A 147 24.73 -32.38 -4.43
C LYS A 147 24.42 -30.95 -4.87
N THR A 148 23.64 -30.19 -4.09
CA THR A 148 23.19 -28.81 -4.38
C THR A 148 23.54 -27.84 -3.25
N GLY A 149 23.09 -26.58 -3.33
CA GLY A 149 23.23 -25.57 -2.26
C GLY A 149 24.43 -24.62 -2.39
N ALA A 150 25.26 -24.75 -3.42
CA ALA A 150 26.38 -23.82 -3.63
C ALA A 150 25.90 -22.41 -4.00
N ALA A 151 24.92 -22.30 -4.89
CA ALA A 151 24.41 -21.02 -5.35
C ALA A 151 23.75 -20.25 -4.21
N ASP A 152 22.82 -20.89 -3.49
CA ASP A 152 22.10 -20.30 -2.35
C ASP A 152 23.04 -19.77 -1.28
N MET A 153 24.05 -20.56 -0.90
CA MET A 153 25.03 -20.10 0.07
C MET A 153 25.87 -18.93 -0.44
N ALA A 154 26.31 -18.98 -1.71
CA ALA A 154 27.19 -17.95 -2.26
C ALA A 154 26.46 -16.60 -2.35
N TRP A 155 25.28 -16.56 -2.97
CA TRP A 155 24.59 -15.29 -3.16
C TRP A 155 24.09 -14.70 -1.83
N VAL A 156 23.63 -15.53 -0.89
CA VAL A 156 23.23 -15.07 0.45
C VAL A 156 24.43 -14.47 1.19
N HIS A 157 25.60 -15.09 1.07
CA HIS A 157 26.82 -14.58 1.68
C HIS A 157 27.22 -13.21 1.10
N ASP A 158 27.18 -13.03 -0.22
CA ASP A 158 27.48 -11.74 -0.84
C ASP A 158 26.42 -10.68 -0.52
N ALA A 159 25.13 -11.04 -0.50
CA ALA A 159 24.04 -10.15 -0.12
C ALA A 159 24.21 -9.61 1.31
N LEU A 160 24.58 -10.48 2.25
CA LEU A 160 24.82 -10.07 3.63
C LEU A 160 26.08 -9.20 3.76
N ALA A 161 27.12 -9.47 2.95
CA ALA A 161 28.32 -8.63 2.91
C ALA A 161 28.01 -7.22 2.35
N LEU A 162 27.12 -7.11 1.35
CA LEU A 162 26.65 -5.83 0.80
C LEU A 162 26.05 -4.92 1.89
N ALA A 163 25.29 -5.49 2.82
CA ALA A 163 24.72 -4.74 3.94
C ALA A 163 25.63 -4.63 5.17
N GLU A 164 26.93 -4.91 5.05
CA GLU A 164 27.87 -4.88 6.18
C GLU A 164 27.42 -5.77 7.35
N HIS A 165 26.76 -6.89 7.03
CA HIS A 165 26.12 -7.83 7.97
C HIS A 165 24.96 -7.26 8.80
N ASP A 166 24.44 -6.07 8.45
CA ASP A 166 23.22 -5.52 9.02
C ASP A 166 21.99 -5.97 8.21
N SER A 167 21.35 -7.05 8.65
CA SER A 167 20.20 -7.64 7.97
C SER A 167 18.98 -6.73 7.89
N THR A 168 18.95 -5.62 8.65
CA THR A 168 17.83 -4.65 8.60
C THR A 168 17.87 -3.76 7.37
N ARG A 169 19.01 -3.70 6.67
CA ARG A 169 19.20 -2.89 5.45
C ARG A 169 18.78 -3.63 4.17
N LEU A 170 18.41 -4.89 4.28
CA LEU A 170 18.10 -5.71 3.12
C LEU A 170 16.84 -6.55 3.30
N VAL A 171 16.18 -6.77 2.19
CA VAL A 171 15.03 -7.67 2.07
C VAL A 171 15.30 -8.65 0.94
N LEU A 172 14.82 -9.88 1.10
CA LEU A 172 15.04 -10.96 0.14
C LEU A 172 13.75 -11.25 -0.60
N LEU A 173 13.80 -11.21 -1.94
CA LEU A 173 12.71 -11.67 -2.79
C LEU A 173 12.99 -13.11 -3.20
N THR A 174 12.46 -14.06 -2.42
CA THR A 174 12.61 -15.50 -2.70
C THR A 174 11.52 -16.33 -2.03
N ALA A 175 11.02 -17.31 -2.77
CA ALA A 175 10.13 -18.34 -2.25
C ALA A 175 10.91 -19.55 -1.71
N ASP A 176 12.23 -19.61 -1.91
CA ASP A 176 13.05 -20.75 -1.53
C ASP A 176 13.33 -20.75 -0.03
N SER A 177 13.04 -21.87 0.63
CA SER A 177 13.32 -22.09 2.04
C SER A 177 14.79 -22.44 2.31
N ASP A 178 15.55 -22.85 1.29
CA ASP A 178 16.96 -23.22 1.44
C ASP A 178 17.82 -22.01 1.83
N VAL A 179 17.36 -20.80 1.51
CA VAL A 179 17.92 -19.52 1.95
C VAL A 179 17.94 -19.39 3.47
N ASP A 180 16.91 -19.88 4.16
CA ASP A 180 16.82 -19.84 5.62
C ASP A 180 17.93 -20.72 6.24
N ALA A 181 18.25 -21.85 5.61
CA ALA A 181 19.35 -22.74 6.02
C ALA A 181 20.73 -22.10 5.78
N ALA A 182 20.90 -21.33 4.71
CA ALA A 182 22.12 -20.56 4.45
C ALA A 182 22.35 -19.50 5.52
N ILE A 183 21.32 -18.69 5.83
CA ILE A 183 21.43 -17.62 6.82
C ILE A 183 21.68 -18.19 8.22
N ALA A 184 20.95 -19.26 8.60
CA ALA A 184 21.15 -19.93 9.88
C ALA A 184 22.57 -20.49 10.03
N HIS A 185 23.15 -21.03 8.95
CA HIS A 185 24.51 -21.54 8.95
C HIS A 185 25.56 -20.43 9.14
N LEU A 186 25.30 -19.24 8.61
CA LEU A 186 26.17 -18.07 8.78
C LEU A 186 26.03 -17.43 10.18
N GLY A 187 25.05 -17.84 10.99
CA GLY A 187 24.86 -17.38 12.37
C GLY A 187 24.39 -15.93 12.48
N LEU A 188 23.71 -15.41 11.46
CA LEU A 188 23.27 -14.02 11.36
C LEU A 188 21.75 -13.89 11.55
N GLN A 189 21.29 -12.67 11.82
CA GLN A 189 19.84 -12.40 11.86
C GLN A 189 19.22 -12.57 10.47
N LEU A 190 18.02 -13.14 10.44
CA LEU A 190 17.25 -13.35 9.22
C LEU A 190 16.78 -12.00 8.67
N PRO A 191 17.13 -11.62 7.43
CA PRO A 191 16.47 -10.53 6.72
C PRO A 191 14.98 -10.84 6.54
N VAL A 192 14.18 -9.79 6.34
CA VAL A 192 12.77 -9.99 5.97
C VAL A 192 12.71 -10.59 4.57
N ARG A 193 11.93 -11.66 4.43
CA ARG A 193 11.75 -12.39 3.17
C ARG A 193 10.33 -12.22 2.66
N TYR A 194 10.22 -11.98 1.35
CA TYR A 194 8.96 -11.96 0.64
C TYR A 194 8.97 -13.03 -0.43
N ALA A 195 7.94 -13.87 -0.46
CA ALA A 195 7.83 -14.93 -1.45
C ALA A 195 7.39 -14.39 -2.81
N ARG A 196 6.75 -13.21 -2.84
CA ARG A 196 6.17 -12.62 -4.04
C ARG A 196 6.49 -11.13 -4.15
N ARG A 197 6.65 -10.67 -5.39
CA ARG A 197 6.91 -9.26 -5.73
C ARG A 197 5.87 -8.32 -5.12
N ASN A 198 4.58 -8.65 -5.23
CA ASN A 198 3.50 -7.79 -4.74
C ASN A 198 3.52 -7.63 -3.21
N GLU A 199 3.93 -8.66 -2.47
CA GLU A 199 4.07 -8.60 -1.00
C GLU A 199 5.21 -7.68 -0.60
N LEU A 200 6.39 -7.86 -1.22
CA LEU A 200 7.57 -7.00 -1.04
C LEU A 200 7.21 -5.54 -1.32
N VAL A 201 6.64 -5.31 -2.49
CA VAL A 201 6.30 -3.98 -2.97
C VAL A 201 5.23 -3.34 -2.07
N ALA A 202 4.21 -4.08 -1.61
CA ALA A 202 3.23 -3.56 -0.68
C ALA A 202 3.87 -3.15 0.66
N ALA A 203 4.76 -3.97 1.21
CA ALA A 203 5.44 -3.69 2.47
C ALA A 203 6.38 -2.48 2.37
N LEU A 204 7.18 -2.39 1.31
CA LEU A 204 8.11 -1.27 1.12
C LEU A 204 7.41 0.02 0.68
N ARG A 205 6.26 -0.07 0.02
CA ARG A 205 5.45 1.09 -0.35
C ARG A 205 4.89 1.86 0.86
N GLY A 206 4.79 1.22 2.03
CA GLY A 206 4.41 1.90 3.28
C GLY A 206 5.49 2.87 3.82
N LEU A 207 6.68 2.89 3.20
CA LEU A 207 7.85 3.65 3.67
C LEU A 207 8.12 4.93 2.89
N VAL A 208 7.45 5.10 1.76
CA VAL A 208 7.58 6.27 0.91
C VAL A 208 6.44 7.20 1.25
N PRO A 209 6.66 8.28 2.02
CA PRO A 209 5.74 9.39 1.96
C PRO A 209 5.77 9.89 0.50
N ALA A 210 4.65 9.73 -0.21
CA ALA A 210 4.50 10.33 -1.53
C ALA A 210 4.83 11.84 -1.44
N PRO A 211 5.17 12.52 -2.55
CA PRO A 211 5.00 13.97 -2.62
C PRO A 211 3.49 14.23 -2.59
N ALA A 212 2.93 14.10 -1.38
CA ALA A 212 1.55 13.70 -1.14
C ALA A 212 0.61 14.89 -1.24
N SER A 213 1.08 16.11 -0.99
CA SER A 213 0.17 17.24 -0.79
C SER A 213 -0.62 17.59 -2.05
N GLU A 214 0.00 17.81 -3.22
CA GLU A 214 -0.74 18.32 -4.39
C GLU A 214 -1.67 17.27 -5.01
N LEU A 215 -1.22 16.02 -5.19
CA LEU A 215 -2.07 14.98 -5.76
C LEU A 215 -3.15 14.52 -4.76
N ALA A 216 -2.84 14.40 -3.46
CA ALA A 216 -3.87 14.13 -2.46
C ALA A 216 -4.89 15.26 -2.40
N LEU A 217 -4.44 16.51 -2.51
CA LEU A 217 -5.31 17.68 -2.56
C LEU A 217 -6.18 17.68 -3.82
N ASN A 218 -5.63 17.33 -4.99
CA ASN A 218 -6.42 17.21 -6.23
C ASN A 218 -7.44 16.07 -6.15
N LEU A 219 -7.08 14.94 -5.56
CA LEU A 219 -8.01 13.84 -5.31
C LEU A 219 -9.10 14.25 -4.31
N ALA A 220 -8.73 14.95 -3.24
CA ALA A 220 -9.66 15.47 -2.25
C ALA A 220 -10.62 16.50 -2.84
N ARG A 221 -10.11 17.44 -3.66
CA ARG A 221 -10.94 18.39 -4.43
C ARG A 221 -11.87 17.67 -5.38
N HIS A 222 -11.39 16.65 -6.10
CA HIS A 222 -12.22 15.85 -7.00
C HIS A 222 -13.38 15.19 -6.25
N VAL A 223 -13.11 14.56 -5.10
CA VAL A 223 -14.15 13.95 -4.27
C VAL A 223 -15.09 15.03 -3.73
N ALA A 224 -14.56 16.09 -3.11
CA ALA A 224 -15.33 17.18 -2.51
C ALA A 224 -16.27 17.88 -3.49
N ALA A 225 -15.85 18.09 -4.74
CA ALA A 225 -16.69 18.68 -5.79
C ALA A 225 -17.92 17.82 -6.16
N ASN A 226 -17.94 16.55 -5.77
CA ASN A 226 -19.04 15.61 -6.00
C ASN A 226 -19.84 15.31 -4.72
N LEU A 227 -19.58 16.03 -3.61
CA LEU A 227 -20.30 15.86 -2.34
C LEU A 227 -21.43 16.91 -2.16
N PRO A 228 -22.48 16.59 -1.38
CA PRO A 228 -22.79 15.26 -0.85
C PRO A 228 -23.28 14.29 -1.94
N ALA A 229 -22.98 13.01 -1.80
CA ALA A 229 -23.34 11.97 -2.75
C ALA A 229 -24.31 10.95 -2.13
N SER A 230 -25.59 11.05 -2.48
CA SER A 230 -26.63 10.13 -1.99
C SER A 230 -26.61 8.81 -2.79
N ILE A 231 -26.28 7.71 -2.11
CA ILE A 231 -26.12 6.39 -2.71
C ILE A 231 -27.48 5.74 -2.97
N GLY A 232 -27.67 5.14 -4.15
CA GLY A 232 -28.89 4.40 -4.49
C GLY A 232 -30.08 5.26 -4.93
N SER A 233 -29.90 6.57 -5.12
CA SER A 233 -30.94 7.43 -5.69
C SER A 233 -31.00 7.28 -7.22
N ILE A 234 -32.14 6.82 -7.74
CA ILE A 234 -32.37 6.53 -9.18
C ILE A 234 -32.13 7.77 -10.10
N GLY A 235 -32.08 8.97 -9.52
CA GLY A 235 -31.92 10.24 -10.26
C GLY A 235 -30.49 10.78 -10.33
N ARG A 236 -29.52 10.21 -9.61
CA ARG A 236 -28.12 10.65 -9.60
C ARG A 236 -27.20 9.45 -9.42
N ALA A 237 -27.12 8.59 -10.43
CA ALA A 237 -26.03 7.63 -10.53
C ALA A 237 -24.71 8.41 -10.65
N GLY A 238 -24.09 8.71 -9.52
CA GLY A 238 -22.90 9.54 -9.41
C GLY A 238 -21.64 8.69 -9.52
N LYS A 239 -20.52 9.30 -9.94
CA LYS A 239 -19.20 8.65 -9.97
C LYS A 239 -18.77 8.09 -8.60
N LEU A 240 -19.33 8.60 -7.50
CA LEU A 240 -19.02 8.16 -6.13
C LEU A 240 -19.89 6.99 -5.64
N ASP A 241 -20.98 6.63 -6.35
CA ASP A 241 -21.85 5.51 -5.94
C ASP A 241 -21.08 4.18 -5.93
N ASP A 242 -20.18 4.02 -6.89
CA ASP A 242 -19.31 2.85 -7.02
C ASP A 242 -18.25 2.76 -5.91
N LEU A 243 -18.02 3.82 -5.13
CA LEU A 243 -16.99 3.83 -4.09
C LEU A 243 -17.41 3.10 -2.82
N ALA A 244 -18.71 3.14 -2.47
CA ALA A 244 -19.20 2.65 -1.18
C ALA A 244 -20.26 1.54 -1.30
N ALA A 245 -20.47 1.01 -2.51
CA ALA A 245 -21.52 0.01 -2.79
C ALA A 245 -21.29 -1.34 -2.09
N VAL A 246 -20.06 -1.64 -1.64
CA VAL A 246 -19.72 -2.89 -0.93
C VAL A 246 -18.97 -2.55 0.35
N ILE A 247 -19.59 -2.80 1.50
CA ILE A 247 -18.97 -2.72 2.83
C ILE A 247 -18.51 -4.14 3.22
N ASP A 248 -17.34 -4.26 3.84
CA ASP A 248 -16.92 -5.51 4.45
C ASP A 248 -17.74 -5.83 5.72
N ASP A 249 -18.63 -6.82 5.62
CA ASP A 249 -19.56 -7.22 6.68
C ASP A 249 -18.86 -7.64 7.99
N THR A 250 -17.58 -8.02 7.93
CA THR A 250 -16.82 -8.48 9.11
C THR A 250 -16.50 -7.36 10.11
N LEU A 251 -16.73 -6.09 9.75
CA LEU A 251 -16.38 -4.92 10.55
C LEU A 251 -17.59 -4.19 11.15
N LEU A 252 -18.81 -4.76 11.06
CA LEU A 252 -20.02 -4.11 11.57
C LEU A 252 -20.12 -4.10 13.10
N GLU A 253 -19.34 -4.93 13.79
CA GLU A 253 -19.29 -5.00 15.26
C GLU A 253 -18.81 -3.69 15.92
N PHE A 254 -18.20 -2.78 15.15
CA PHE A 254 -17.68 -1.51 15.66
C PHE A 254 -18.72 -0.39 15.77
N LEU A 255 -19.85 -0.49 15.05
CA LEU A 255 -20.87 0.58 15.05
C LEU A 255 -21.73 0.58 16.30
N THR A 256 -21.98 -0.60 16.87
CA THR A 256 -22.87 -0.75 18.02
C THR A 256 -22.57 -2.06 18.74
N SER A 257 -22.88 -2.11 20.04
CA SER A 257 -22.85 -3.35 20.81
C SER A 257 -23.95 -4.35 20.41
N GLU A 258 -24.86 -3.95 19.53
CA GLU A 258 -25.93 -4.79 18.99
C GLU A 258 -25.45 -5.60 17.78
N LEU A 259 -26.08 -6.74 17.54
CA LEU A 259 -25.75 -7.55 16.36
C LEU A 259 -26.28 -6.84 15.10
N VAL A 260 -25.39 -6.41 14.23
CA VAL A 260 -25.75 -5.83 12.93
C VAL A 260 -25.92 -6.95 11.91
N LEU A 261 -27.08 -7.02 11.26
CA LEU A 261 -27.38 -8.05 10.25
C LEU A 261 -27.05 -7.59 8.83
N ALA A 262 -27.17 -6.29 8.57
CA ALA A 262 -26.86 -5.68 7.28
C ALA A 262 -26.62 -4.19 7.48
N ALA A 263 -25.73 -3.58 6.69
CA ALA A 263 -25.58 -2.14 6.61
C ALA A 263 -25.35 -1.68 5.18
N SER A 264 -25.72 -0.44 4.91
CA SER A 264 -25.55 0.20 3.61
C SER A 264 -25.21 1.67 3.80
N VAL A 265 -24.26 2.17 3.02
CA VAL A 265 -24.01 3.61 2.93
C VAL A 265 -25.19 4.25 2.22
N THR A 266 -25.80 5.25 2.86
CA THR A 266 -26.91 6.03 2.30
C THR A 266 -26.42 7.32 1.67
N GLU A 267 -25.36 7.91 2.21
CA GLU A 267 -24.81 9.16 1.70
C GLU A 267 -23.33 9.29 2.07
N ILE A 268 -22.51 9.79 1.16
CA ILE A 268 -21.15 10.26 1.46
C ILE A 268 -21.22 11.77 1.63
N THR A 269 -20.75 12.27 2.77
CA THR A 269 -20.92 13.66 3.21
C THR A 269 -19.61 14.41 3.37
N GLY A 270 -18.46 13.73 3.32
CA GLY A 270 -17.15 14.33 3.52
C GLY A 270 -15.98 13.44 3.07
N ILE A 271 -14.80 14.04 2.94
CA ILE A 271 -13.52 13.35 2.83
C ILE A 271 -12.59 13.86 3.94
N ALA A 272 -12.09 12.94 4.76
CA ALA A 272 -11.24 13.24 5.91
C ALA A 272 -9.76 13.08 5.57
N ALA A 273 -9.39 12.06 4.80
CA ALA A 273 -7.99 11.74 4.54
C ALA A 273 -7.79 11.07 3.17
N VAL A 274 -6.56 11.22 2.65
CA VAL A 274 -6.06 10.48 1.49
C VAL A 274 -4.75 9.82 1.89
N GLY A 275 -4.79 8.51 2.12
CA GLY A 275 -3.64 7.66 2.44
C GLY A 275 -3.20 6.81 1.26
N ASP A 276 -2.05 6.13 1.41
CA ASP A 276 -1.55 5.11 0.48
C ASP A 276 -1.49 5.50 -1.01
N LEU A 277 -1.39 6.81 -1.29
CA LEU A 277 -1.45 7.39 -2.62
C LEU A 277 -0.26 6.94 -3.48
N LYS A 278 -0.55 6.35 -4.64
CA LYS A 278 0.44 5.83 -5.60
C LYS A 278 0.04 6.21 -7.00
N THR A 279 1.03 6.49 -7.85
CA THR A 279 0.84 6.68 -9.29
C THR A 279 1.72 5.71 -10.07
N THR A 280 1.14 4.98 -11.01
CA THR A 280 1.87 4.12 -11.94
C THR A 280 1.58 4.53 -13.37
N ARG A 281 2.62 4.72 -14.18
CA ARG A 281 2.45 5.01 -15.61
C ARG A 281 2.40 3.68 -16.37
N PRO A 282 1.29 3.30 -17.01
CA PRO A 282 1.23 2.05 -17.76
C PRO A 282 2.17 2.13 -18.98
N SER A 283 2.92 1.06 -19.27
CA SER A 283 3.81 0.98 -20.44
C SER A 283 3.05 1.03 -21.77
N ASP A 284 1.81 0.53 -21.79
CA ASP A 284 1.02 0.30 -23.01
C ASP A 284 -0.40 0.91 -22.96
N GLY A 285 -0.62 1.89 -22.08
CA GLY A 285 -1.94 2.48 -21.82
C GLY A 285 -2.22 3.81 -22.53
N PRO A 286 -3.49 4.28 -22.53
CA PRO A 286 -3.83 5.64 -22.94
C PRO A 286 -3.06 6.69 -22.13
N VAL A 287 -2.95 7.91 -22.66
CA VAL A 287 -2.25 9.04 -22.04
C VAL A 287 -2.79 9.30 -20.63
N GLY A 288 -2.10 8.81 -19.59
CA GLY A 288 -2.46 9.01 -18.19
C GLY A 288 -1.69 8.08 -17.24
N SER A 289 -1.61 8.45 -15.96
CA SER A 289 -1.06 7.61 -14.90
C SER A 289 -2.20 6.95 -14.13
N LEU A 290 -2.15 5.64 -13.90
CA LEU A 290 -3.06 4.99 -12.95
C LEU A 290 -2.75 5.53 -11.55
N VAL A 291 -3.77 5.96 -10.83
CA VAL A 291 -3.68 6.39 -9.43
C VAL A 291 -4.39 5.37 -8.56
N THR A 292 -3.77 4.97 -7.47
CA THR A 292 -4.43 4.19 -6.40
C THR A 292 -4.24 4.91 -5.08
N ALA A 293 -5.25 4.92 -4.22
CA ALA A 293 -5.19 5.54 -2.90
C ALA A 293 -6.11 4.82 -1.91
N SER A 294 -5.99 5.14 -0.64
CA SER A 294 -6.99 4.85 0.38
C SER A 294 -7.67 6.16 0.79
N LEU A 295 -9.00 6.24 0.69
CA LEU A 295 -9.75 7.43 1.08
C LEU A 295 -10.46 7.18 2.40
N THR A 296 -10.26 8.04 3.39
CA THR A 296 -11.15 8.08 4.55
C THR A 296 -12.30 9.01 4.24
N LEU A 297 -13.48 8.46 3.98
CA LEU A 297 -14.70 9.17 3.68
C LEU A 297 -15.60 9.24 4.91
N ILE A 298 -16.42 10.28 5.00
CA ILE A 298 -17.48 10.40 6.02
C ILE A 298 -18.80 10.04 5.36
N ALA A 299 -19.52 9.11 5.97
CA ALA A 299 -20.70 8.51 5.41
C ALA A 299 -21.84 8.42 6.44
N ASN A 300 -23.07 8.58 5.95
CA ASN A 300 -24.27 8.20 6.67
C ASN A 300 -24.62 6.76 6.30
N ILE A 301 -24.99 5.96 7.30
CA ILE A 301 -25.15 4.52 7.16
C ILE A 301 -26.48 4.10 7.75
N SER A 302 -27.25 3.35 6.96
CA SER A 302 -28.45 2.67 7.43
C SER A 302 -28.11 1.22 7.70
N ALA A 303 -28.30 0.77 8.94
CA ALA A 303 -28.09 -0.61 9.35
C ALA A 303 -29.37 -1.25 9.90
N THR A 304 -29.51 -2.55 9.69
CA THR A 304 -30.53 -3.38 10.36
C THR A 304 -29.86 -4.07 11.54
N VAL A 305 -30.28 -3.70 12.74
CA VAL A 305 -29.76 -4.25 14.00
C VAL A 305 -30.77 -5.22 14.59
N TRP A 306 -30.24 -6.29 15.18
CA TRP A 306 -31.01 -7.26 15.94
C TRP A 306 -30.95 -6.93 17.43
N HIS A 307 -32.13 -6.78 18.02
CA HIS A 307 -32.31 -6.51 19.44
C HIS A 307 -32.79 -7.77 20.18
N PRO A 308 -31.96 -8.37 21.05
CA PRO A 308 -32.44 -9.40 21.96
C PRO A 308 -33.32 -8.73 23.04
N LEU A 309 -34.64 -8.88 22.94
CA LEU A 309 -35.52 -8.60 24.07
C LEU A 309 -35.78 -9.90 24.86
N PRO A 310 -36.04 -9.80 26.18
CA PRO A 310 -36.30 -10.97 27.03
C PRO A 310 -37.53 -11.81 26.62
N ASP A 311 -38.47 -11.25 25.85
CA ASP A 311 -39.80 -11.80 25.63
C ASP A 311 -39.94 -12.64 24.33
N GLU A 312 -38.87 -13.33 23.91
CA GLU A 312 -38.82 -14.27 22.76
C GLU A 312 -39.18 -13.69 21.37
N HIS A 313 -39.51 -12.41 21.25
CA HIS A 313 -39.82 -11.79 19.96
C HIS A 313 -38.58 -11.10 19.39
N GLU A 314 -38.08 -11.61 18.26
CA GLU A 314 -36.99 -11.00 17.51
C GLU A 314 -37.46 -9.65 16.93
N HIS A 315 -36.83 -8.56 17.37
CA HIS A 315 -37.08 -7.24 16.80
C HIS A 315 -35.90 -6.81 15.92
N LEU A 316 -36.16 -6.74 14.62
CA LEU A 316 -35.29 -6.06 13.67
C LEU A 316 -35.63 -4.57 13.70
N ALA A 317 -34.63 -3.73 13.99
CA ALA A 317 -34.76 -2.29 13.92
C ALA A 317 -33.82 -1.73 12.85
N SER A 318 -34.29 -0.75 12.08
CA SER A 318 -33.40 0.06 11.24
C SER A 318 -32.83 1.19 12.09
N ARG A 319 -31.52 1.37 12.05
CA ARG A 319 -30.79 2.48 12.67
C ARG A 319 -30.02 3.26 11.62
N GLN A 320 -30.00 4.57 11.81
CA GLN A 320 -29.12 5.47 11.07
C GLN A 320 -27.92 5.80 11.94
N PHE A 321 -26.75 5.80 11.33
CA PHE A 321 -25.50 6.24 11.90
C PHE A 321 -24.98 7.37 11.02
N ASP A 322 -24.84 8.55 11.58
CA ASP A 322 -24.33 9.71 10.88
C ASP A 322 -22.82 9.82 11.11
N ASP A 323 -22.13 10.51 10.20
CA ASP A 323 -20.71 10.87 10.34
C ASP A 323 -19.73 9.70 10.55
N VAL A 324 -20.06 8.53 9.99
CA VAL A 324 -19.21 7.35 10.12
C VAL A 324 -18.02 7.44 9.17
N ALA A 325 -16.82 7.29 9.72
CA ALA A 325 -15.59 7.19 8.93
C ALA A 325 -15.47 5.79 8.28
N ILE A 326 -15.40 5.77 6.96
CA ILE A 326 -15.12 4.56 6.18
C ILE A 326 -13.84 4.75 5.37
N GLU A 327 -13.00 3.73 5.36
CA GLU A 327 -11.81 3.65 4.54
C GLU A 327 -12.16 2.93 3.23
N VAL A 328 -11.95 3.61 2.10
CA VAL A 328 -12.27 3.11 0.76
C VAL A 328 -10.99 3.06 -0.07
N PRO A 329 -10.46 1.87 -0.37
CA PRO A 329 -9.42 1.72 -1.36
C PRO A 329 -9.95 2.09 -2.75
N VAL A 330 -9.28 3.00 -3.45
CA VAL A 330 -9.71 3.50 -4.76
C VAL A 330 -8.63 3.34 -5.83
N SER A 331 -9.09 3.29 -7.07
CA SER A 331 -8.26 3.38 -8.27
C SER A 331 -8.89 4.32 -9.31
N GLY A 332 -8.08 5.03 -10.08
CA GLY A 332 -8.54 5.91 -11.15
C GLY A 332 -7.38 6.27 -12.10
N TYR A 333 -7.63 7.18 -13.04
CA TYR A 333 -6.62 7.68 -13.97
C TYR A 333 -6.35 9.16 -13.72
N LEU A 334 -5.08 9.56 -13.76
CA LEU A 334 -4.64 10.94 -13.75
C LEU A 334 -4.24 11.33 -15.17
N VAL A 335 -4.97 12.29 -15.75
CA VAL A 335 -4.64 12.88 -17.04
C VAL A 335 -4.27 14.34 -16.78
N GLU A 336 -3.02 14.69 -17.04
CA GLU A 336 -2.40 15.95 -16.62
C GLU A 336 -2.43 16.10 -15.09
N SER A 337 -3.47 16.73 -14.54
CA SER A 337 -3.72 16.87 -13.10
C SER A 337 -5.14 16.47 -12.69
N ASP A 338 -5.96 16.04 -13.64
CA ASP A 338 -7.37 15.71 -13.40
C ASP A 338 -7.53 14.22 -13.13
N VAL A 339 -8.20 13.92 -12.01
CA VAL A 339 -8.62 12.56 -11.67
C VAL A 339 -9.85 12.19 -12.51
N GLN A 340 -9.75 11.07 -13.22
CA GLN A 340 -10.79 10.50 -14.05
C GLN A 340 -11.08 9.06 -13.63
N GLU A 341 -12.34 8.66 -13.80
CA GLU A 341 -12.82 7.29 -13.53
C GLU A 341 -12.40 6.72 -12.15
N LEU A 342 -12.48 7.54 -11.10
CA LEU A 342 -12.24 7.06 -9.74
C LEU A 342 -13.30 6.00 -9.37
N ARG A 343 -12.85 4.81 -8.95
CA ARG A 343 -13.68 3.65 -8.58
C ARG A 343 -13.13 2.97 -7.33
N ALA A 344 -13.96 2.24 -6.59
CA ALA A 344 -13.49 1.37 -5.52
C ALA A 344 -12.61 0.25 -6.10
N ALA A 345 -11.45 0.04 -5.48
CA ALA A 345 -10.54 -1.06 -5.78
C ALA A 345 -10.78 -2.28 -4.84
N ALA A 346 -11.43 -2.06 -3.70
CA ALA A 346 -11.82 -3.10 -2.74
C ALA A 346 -13.03 -2.64 -1.91
N PRO A 347 -13.70 -3.53 -1.16
CA PRO A 347 -14.77 -3.16 -0.25
C PRO A 347 -14.34 -2.08 0.76
N ALA A 348 -15.27 -1.17 1.06
CA ALA A 348 -15.10 -0.18 2.10
C ALA A 348 -15.00 -0.85 3.48
N ARG A 349 -14.15 -0.30 4.35
CA ARG A 349 -13.93 -0.79 5.71
C ARG A 349 -14.30 0.30 6.70
N PHE A 350 -14.81 -0.08 7.87
CA PHE A 350 -14.99 0.90 8.95
C PHE A 350 -13.63 1.31 9.49
N SER A 351 -13.37 2.61 9.50
CA SER A 351 -12.24 3.18 10.22
C SER A 351 -12.70 3.38 11.67
N GLY A 352 -11.97 2.81 12.64
CA GLY A 352 -12.36 2.68 14.05
C GLY A 352 -13.13 3.88 14.59
N TYR A 353 -14.46 3.77 14.59
CA TYR A 353 -15.37 4.83 15.02
C TYR A 353 -15.40 4.84 16.54
N LEU A 354 -14.61 5.72 17.15
CA LEU A 354 -14.65 5.96 18.59
C LEU A 354 -14.96 7.43 18.83
N PRO A 355 -16.24 7.84 18.90
CA PRO A 355 -16.62 9.20 19.28
C PRO A 355 -16.42 9.47 20.78
N ARG A 356 -15.72 8.56 21.49
CA ARG A 356 -15.67 8.46 22.95
C ARG A 356 -14.22 8.35 23.41
N TYR A 357 -13.82 9.24 24.30
CA TYR A 357 -12.48 9.37 24.85
C TYR A 357 -12.52 9.40 26.37
N ASP A 358 -11.46 8.94 27.05
CA ASP A 358 -11.37 8.95 28.51
C ASP A 358 -11.00 10.34 29.07
N SER A 359 -10.54 11.26 28.22
CA SER A 359 -10.15 12.62 28.62
C SER A 359 -10.23 13.64 27.49
N ILE A 360 -10.21 14.92 27.84
CA ILE A 360 -10.02 16.03 26.89
C ILE A 360 -8.71 15.86 26.11
N SER A 361 -7.62 15.48 26.79
CA SER A 361 -6.30 15.29 26.16
C SER A 361 -6.35 14.23 25.07
N GLU A 362 -7.00 13.10 25.32
CA GLU A 362 -7.14 12.04 24.33
C GLU A 362 -8.04 12.48 23.15
N GLY A 363 -9.09 13.24 23.42
CA GLY A 363 -9.91 13.85 22.38
C GLY A 363 -9.12 14.85 21.51
N LYS A 364 -8.25 15.66 22.12
CA LYS A 364 -7.33 16.57 21.40
C LYS A 364 -6.34 15.79 20.55
N ASP A 365 -5.73 14.74 21.09
CA ASP A 365 -4.80 13.88 20.37
C ASP A 365 -5.48 13.23 19.16
N ALA A 366 -6.69 12.71 19.34
CA ALA A 366 -7.47 12.12 18.25
C ALA A 366 -7.84 13.16 17.18
N LEU A 367 -8.20 14.38 17.58
CA LEU A 367 -8.43 15.50 16.66
C LEU A 367 -7.15 15.92 15.92
N ALA A 368 -6.01 16.00 16.60
CA ALA A 368 -4.73 16.31 15.97
C ALA A 368 -4.34 15.27 14.91
N ILE A 369 -4.55 13.98 15.21
CA ILE A 369 -4.28 12.89 14.27
C ILE A 369 -5.22 12.99 13.06
N ALA A 370 -6.51 13.24 13.28
CA ALA A 370 -7.49 13.38 12.20
C ALA A 370 -7.17 14.58 11.30
N LEU A 371 -6.83 15.73 11.88
CA LEU A 371 -6.43 16.93 11.13
C LEU A 371 -5.11 16.73 10.39
N ALA A 372 -4.15 15.99 10.96
CA ALA A 372 -2.89 15.69 10.28
C ALA A 372 -3.04 14.72 9.09
N ALA A 373 -4.08 13.88 9.11
CA ALA A 373 -4.41 13.00 8.00
C ALA A 373 -5.10 13.75 6.84
N ALA A 374 -5.57 14.98 7.08
CA ALA A 374 -6.24 15.79 6.09
C ALA A 374 -5.28 16.26 4.97
N PRO A 375 -5.69 16.15 3.70
CA PRO A 375 -4.86 16.59 2.58
C PRO A 375 -4.52 18.08 2.66
N GLY A 376 -3.24 18.41 2.64
CA GLY A 376 -2.73 19.79 2.68
C GLY A 376 -2.54 20.36 4.09
N PHE A 377 -2.83 19.59 5.14
CA PHE A 377 -2.66 20.03 6.52
C PHE A 377 -1.25 19.65 7.04
N PRO A 378 -0.73 20.36 8.05
CA PRO A 378 0.52 20.00 8.70
C PRO A 378 0.43 18.69 9.48
N ASP A 379 1.58 18.19 9.92
CA ASP A 379 1.65 16.96 10.71
C ASP A 379 0.98 17.09 12.09
N SER A 380 0.82 15.93 12.75
CA SER A 380 0.16 15.85 14.05
C SER A 380 0.91 16.57 15.18
N GLY A 381 2.20 16.84 15.04
CA GLY A 381 2.97 17.59 16.03
C GLY A 381 2.51 19.05 16.06
N TRP A 382 2.39 19.67 14.89
CA TRP A 382 1.89 21.04 14.76
C TRP A 382 0.47 21.20 15.31
N TRP A 383 -0.43 20.25 15.01
CA TRP A 383 -1.79 20.26 15.54
C TRP A 383 -1.85 20.07 17.05
N ARG A 384 -1.02 19.17 17.61
CA ARG A 384 -0.94 19.02 19.07
C ARG A 384 -0.48 20.31 19.74
N GLU A 385 0.55 20.96 19.22
CA GLU A 385 1.01 22.25 19.75
C GLU A 385 -0.12 23.30 19.75
N LEU A 386 -0.85 23.42 18.63
CA LEU A 386 -1.99 24.34 18.51
C LEU A 386 -3.12 24.00 19.49
N LEU A 387 -3.46 22.72 19.65
CA LEU A 387 -4.54 22.26 20.52
C LEU A 387 -4.14 22.31 22.01
N ASP A 388 -2.84 22.24 22.34
CA ASP A 388 -2.27 22.34 23.69
C ASP A 388 -1.75 23.74 24.03
N ASP A 389 -2.35 24.77 23.43
CA ASP A 389 -2.20 26.17 23.82
C ASP A 389 -0.81 26.76 23.52
N SER A 390 -0.06 26.10 22.64
CA SER A 390 1.19 26.63 22.09
C SER A 390 0.89 27.32 20.76
N ILE A 391 1.49 28.49 20.54
CA ILE A 391 1.49 29.12 19.22
C ILE A 391 2.61 28.44 18.43
N PRO A 392 2.32 27.62 17.41
CA PRO A 392 3.39 27.04 16.62
C PRO A 392 4.15 28.18 15.90
N PRO A 393 5.49 28.09 15.80
CA PRO A 393 6.33 29.22 15.41
C PRO A 393 6.06 29.73 13.99
N ASP A 394 5.56 28.87 13.09
CA ASP A 394 5.15 29.24 11.74
C ASP A 394 3.90 28.43 11.33
N ALA A 395 2.87 29.10 10.78
CA ALA A 395 1.77 28.43 10.11
C ALA A 395 2.25 28.00 8.70
N PRO A 396 2.07 26.74 8.29
CA PRO A 396 2.52 26.28 6.98
C PRO A 396 1.80 27.03 5.84
N GLU A 397 2.47 27.15 4.69
CA GLU A 397 1.94 27.76 3.45
C GLU A 397 0.67 27.05 2.89
N GLY A 398 0.14 26.01 3.55
CA GLY A 398 -1.07 25.28 3.15
C GLY A 398 -2.36 25.63 3.90
N LEU A 399 -2.30 26.49 4.93
CA LEU A 399 -3.46 26.87 5.75
C LEU A 399 -4.08 28.22 5.33
N GLU A 400 -3.86 28.66 4.08
CA GLU A 400 -4.50 29.89 3.58
C GLU A 400 -6.03 29.80 3.70
N GLY A 401 -6.61 30.77 4.42
CA GLY A 401 -8.05 30.79 4.69
C GLY A 401 -8.49 30.02 5.93
N LEU A 402 -7.58 29.36 6.65
CA LEU A 402 -7.83 28.80 7.98
C LEU A 402 -7.20 29.69 9.06
N ASP A 403 -8.04 30.27 9.90
CA ASP A 403 -7.65 30.93 11.14
C ASP A 403 -8.27 30.18 12.32
N TRP A 404 -7.84 30.45 13.55
CA TRP A 404 -8.42 29.85 14.75
C TRP A 404 -8.41 30.81 15.92
N THR A 405 -9.45 30.73 16.73
CA THR A 405 -9.57 31.47 17.98
C THR A 405 -9.98 30.53 19.07
N ARG A 406 -9.21 30.48 20.15
CA ARG A 406 -9.58 29.71 21.33
C ARG A 406 -10.55 30.50 22.21
N ASN A 407 -11.51 29.80 22.80
CA ASN A 407 -12.45 30.39 23.75
C ASN A 407 -12.06 30.02 25.18
N ASP A 408 -10.96 30.58 25.68
CA ASP A 408 -10.40 30.29 27.01
C ASP A 408 -11.42 30.46 28.15
N LEU A 409 -12.47 31.26 27.95
CA LEU A 409 -13.53 31.49 28.93
C LEU A 409 -14.46 30.28 29.13
N MET A 410 -14.52 29.38 28.15
CA MET A 410 -15.39 28.20 28.16
C MET A 410 -14.66 26.91 28.54
N ASP A 411 -13.33 26.98 28.66
CA ASP A 411 -12.50 25.84 29.00
C ASP A 411 -12.63 25.49 30.50
N THR A 412 -12.94 24.22 30.74
CA THR A 412 -13.12 23.61 32.06
C THR A 412 -12.56 22.19 32.04
N GLU A 413 -12.52 21.50 33.19
CA GLU A 413 -12.15 20.08 33.23
C GLU A 413 -13.09 19.17 32.42
N GLN A 414 -14.29 19.65 32.07
CA GLN A 414 -15.34 18.87 31.40
C GLN A 414 -15.64 19.34 29.97
N ARG A 415 -15.02 20.45 29.54
CA ARG A 415 -15.30 21.09 28.26
C ARG A 415 -14.09 21.86 27.78
N TRP A 416 -13.72 21.69 26.53
CA TRP A 416 -12.71 22.46 25.83
C TRP A 416 -13.26 22.91 24.48
N GLU A 417 -12.94 24.14 24.06
CA GLU A 417 -13.49 24.71 22.82
C GLU A 417 -12.47 25.52 22.01
N ILE A 418 -12.36 25.19 20.72
CA ILE A 418 -11.65 25.98 19.72
C ILE A 418 -12.61 26.38 18.61
N ALA A 419 -12.53 27.60 18.11
CA ALA A 419 -13.25 28.01 16.91
C ALA A 419 -12.27 28.10 15.74
N PHE A 420 -12.44 27.22 14.75
CA PHE A 420 -11.78 27.38 13.46
C PHE A 420 -12.54 28.40 12.63
N VAL A 421 -11.85 29.24 11.88
CA VAL A 421 -12.44 30.22 10.97
C VAL A 421 -11.96 29.88 9.58
N VAL A 422 -12.84 29.25 8.79
CA VAL A 422 -12.54 28.84 7.41
C VAL A 422 -13.18 29.83 6.45
N HIS A 423 -12.37 30.54 5.66
CA HIS A 423 -12.83 31.57 4.72
C HIS A 423 -13.76 32.62 5.38
N GLY A 424 -13.50 32.95 6.65
CA GLY A 424 -14.31 33.88 7.44
C GLY A 424 -15.54 33.27 8.13
N HIS A 425 -15.81 31.99 7.93
CA HIS A 425 -16.89 31.27 8.59
C HIS A 425 -16.39 30.54 9.84
N GLY A 426 -16.92 30.92 11.00
CA GLY A 426 -16.61 30.26 12.27
C GLY A 426 -17.23 28.86 12.36
N ALA A 427 -16.42 27.91 12.81
CA ALA A 427 -16.77 26.52 13.06
C ALA A 427 -16.23 26.10 14.44
N PRO A 428 -17.04 26.21 15.51
CA PRO A 428 -16.61 25.78 16.83
C PRO A 428 -16.50 24.26 16.90
N VAL A 429 -15.38 23.79 17.42
CA VAL A 429 -15.08 22.41 17.77
C VAL A 429 -15.00 22.32 19.28
N ILE A 430 -15.81 21.42 19.84
CA ILE A 430 -16.03 21.26 21.27
C ILE A 430 -15.64 19.83 21.64
N ILE A 431 -14.81 19.70 22.67
CA ILE A 431 -14.54 18.43 23.34
C ILE A 431 -15.22 18.50 24.70
N GLU A 432 -16.29 17.73 24.91
CA GLU A 432 -17.04 17.80 26.17
C GLU A 432 -17.47 16.43 26.70
N ALA A 433 -17.55 16.35 28.03
CA ALA A 433 -18.01 15.17 28.76
C ALA A 433 -19.50 14.91 28.47
N ASP A 434 -19.85 13.65 28.17
CA ASP A 434 -21.23 13.22 27.95
C ASP A 434 -22.04 13.34 29.26
N ARG A 435 -22.99 14.27 29.27
CA ARG A 435 -23.86 14.54 30.42
C ARG A 435 -24.75 13.35 30.79
N TYR A 436 -25.10 12.48 29.85
CA TYR A 436 -25.94 11.32 30.12
C TYR A 436 -25.15 10.18 30.79
N GLU A 437 -23.92 9.93 30.35
CA GLU A 437 -23.05 8.93 30.97
C GLU A 437 -22.66 9.32 32.41
N LEU A 438 -22.41 10.61 32.64
CA LEU A 438 -22.18 11.19 33.98
C LEU A 438 -23.26 10.83 35.01
N VAL A 439 -24.51 10.68 34.59
CA VAL A 439 -25.64 10.40 35.48
C VAL A 439 -25.88 8.89 35.66
N ARG A 440 -25.57 8.06 34.65
CA ARG A 440 -25.89 6.63 34.63
C ARG A 440 -24.75 5.72 35.08
N MET A 441 -23.51 6.04 34.75
CA MET A 441 -22.37 5.17 35.03
C MET A 441 -21.51 5.80 36.12
N LYS A 442 -21.33 5.11 37.26
CA LYS A 442 -20.31 5.45 38.27
C LYS A 442 -18.86 5.21 37.77
N ARG A 443 -18.60 5.42 36.48
CA ARG A 443 -17.32 5.18 35.79
C ARG A 443 -16.72 6.52 35.33
N SER A 444 -15.51 6.45 34.77
CA SER A 444 -14.76 7.58 34.20
C SER A 444 -15.63 8.44 33.28
N GLN A 445 -15.38 9.75 33.26
CA GLN A 445 -16.02 10.69 32.34
C GLN A 445 -15.67 10.29 30.91
N ILE A 446 -16.68 10.11 30.06
CA ILE A 446 -16.50 9.87 28.63
C ILE A 446 -16.67 11.20 27.90
N PHE A 447 -15.72 11.55 27.04
CA PHE A 447 -15.69 12.79 26.26
C PHE A 447 -16.01 12.52 24.80
N SER A 448 -16.67 13.48 24.15
CA SER A 448 -16.98 13.47 22.72
C SER A 448 -16.33 14.68 22.03
N VAL A 449 -15.94 14.52 20.76
CA VAL A 449 -15.42 15.60 19.92
C VAL A 449 -16.51 15.97 18.91
N ARG A 450 -17.02 17.19 18.95
CA ARG A 450 -18.11 17.66 18.06
C ARG A 450 -17.76 18.97 17.41
N GLY A 451 -18.21 19.17 16.18
CA GLY A 451 -18.02 20.43 15.46
C GLY A 451 -19.33 20.97 14.91
N HIS A 452 -19.46 22.30 14.85
CA HIS A 452 -20.62 22.95 14.22
C HIS A 452 -20.17 23.70 12.97
N PHE A 453 -20.66 23.27 11.82
CA PHE A 453 -20.34 23.81 10.51
C PHE A 453 -21.62 24.34 9.87
N GLY A 454 -21.90 25.63 10.11
CA GLY A 454 -23.13 26.27 9.66
C GLY A 454 -24.34 25.74 10.43
N THR A 455 -25.22 25.00 9.77
CA THR A 455 -26.38 24.34 10.41
C THR A 455 -26.15 22.86 10.71
N ARG A 456 -24.99 22.31 10.33
CA ARG A 456 -24.64 20.90 10.52
C ARG A 456 -23.78 20.74 11.77
N GLU A 457 -24.20 19.86 12.67
CA GLU A 457 -23.35 19.31 13.73
C GLU A 457 -22.68 18.05 13.18
N VAL A 458 -21.40 17.84 13.48
CA VAL A 458 -20.67 16.62 13.13
C VAL A 458 -20.08 15.99 14.38
N ASP A 459 -20.09 14.65 14.45
CA ASP A 459 -19.60 13.88 15.59
C ASP A 459 -18.33 13.10 15.27
N GLY A 460 -17.33 13.18 16.15
CA GLY A 460 -16.02 12.56 16.04
C GLY A 460 -14.95 13.43 15.35
N PRO A 461 -13.67 13.21 15.69
CA PRO A 461 -12.56 14.02 15.19
C PRO A 461 -12.36 13.89 13.67
N THR A 462 -12.57 12.69 13.13
CA THR A 462 -12.44 12.43 11.68
C THR A 462 -13.52 13.18 10.89
N ALA A 463 -14.74 13.25 11.41
CA ALA A 463 -15.82 14.01 10.79
C ALA A 463 -15.61 15.52 10.90
N VAL A 464 -15.10 15.99 12.05
CA VAL A 464 -14.65 17.38 12.22
C VAL A 464 -13.57 17.75 11.20
N ALA A 465 -12.53 16.92 11.07
CA ALA A 465 -11.46 17.15 10.09
C ALA A 465 -12.01 17.19 8.66
N ALA A 466 -12.88 16.25 8.29
CA ALA A 466 -13.53 16.24 6.98
C ALA A 466 -14.40 17.47 6.70
N ALA A 467 -15.09 17.99 7.72
CA ALA A 467 -15.91 19.19 7.59
C ALA A 467 -15.05 20.44 7.37
N ILE A 468 -13.93 20.57 8.09
CA ILE A 468 -12.96 21.66 7.89
C ILE A 468 -12.36 21.57 6.48
N VAL A 469 -11.92 20.38 6.05
CA VAL A 469 -11.42 20.14 4.69
C VAL A 469 -12.49 20.50 3.65
N GLY A 470 -13.72 20.06 3.84
CA GLY A 470 -14.83 20.37 2.95
C GLY A 470 -15.08 21.87 2.80
N TRP A 471 -14.99 22.63 3.90
CA TRP A 471 -15.11 24.10 3.85
C TRP A 471 -13.90 24.78 3.20
N LEU A 472 -12.69 24.27 3.41
CA LEU A 472 -11.47 24.82 2.78
C LEU A 472 -11.42 24.57 1.28
N LEU A 473 -11.86 23.39 0.84
CA LEU A 473 -11.86 22.96 -0.56
C LEU A 473 -13.10 23.40 -1.34
N ALA A 474 -14.10 23.96 -0.67
CA ALA A 474 -15.27 24.51 -1.34
C ALA A 474 -14.84 25.70 -2.24
N PRO A 475 -15.28 25.72 -3.52
CA PRO A 475 -14.89 26.75 -4.49
C PRO A 475 -15.48 28.13 -4.22
#